data_AF-D0Z2G0-F1
#
_entry.id   AF-D0Z2G0-F1
#
_cell.length_a   1.000
_cell.length_b   1.000
_cell.length_c   1.000
_cell.angle_alpha   90.00
_cell.angle_beta   90.00
_cell.angle_gamma   90.00
#
_symmetry.space_group_name_H-M   'P 1'
#
loop_
_entity.id
_entity.type
_entity.pdbx_description
1 polymer ?
#
loop_
_entity_poly.entity_id
_entity_poly.type
_entity_poly.pdbx_seq_one_letter_code
_entity_poly.pdbx_strand_id
1 'polypeptide(L)'
;MELELTWNEGVEEAYTHGSGYGHIAVAVDDLESEHEKLMGLGYEPADVKEFFRDGTLLAKFFFVQDPDGYKIEFLQRHGRYL
;
A
#
# COMPACT_ATOMS: atom_id res chain seq x y z
N MET A 1 -12.61 -9.77 2.92
CA MET A 1 -12.41 -8.81 1.81
C MET A 1 -11.52 -9.50 0.81
N GLU A 2 -11.78 -9.29 -0.47
CA GLU A 2 -11.05 -9.93 -1.57
C GLU A 2 -10.65 -8.86 -2.58
N LEU A 3 -9.51 -9.07 -3.24
CA LEU A 3 -9.06 -8.30 -4.39
C LEU A 3 -9.03 -9.27 -5.58
N GLU A 4 -9.82 -8.99 -6.60
CA GLU A 4 -9.84 -9.77 -7.83
C GLU A 4 -8.90 -9.13 -8.85
N LEU A 5 -8.03 -9.94 -9.46
CA LEU A 5 -7.12 -9.52 -10.51
C LEU A 5 -7.56 -10.18 -11.81
N THR A 6 -7.59 -9.41 -12.90
CA THR A 6 -7.91 -9.92 -14.23
C THR A 6 -6.69 -9.82 -15.12
N TRP A 7 -6.32 -10.93 -15.75
CA TRP A 7 -5.31 -10.97 -16.79
C TRP A 7 -5.98 -11.33 -18.13
N ASN A 8 -5.71 -10.57 -19.18
CA ASN A 8 -6.31 -10.77 -20.49
C ASN A 8 -5.30 -11.39 -21.45
N GLU A 9 -5.71 -12.47 -22.13
CA GLU A 9 -4.86 -13.16 -23.11
C GLU A 9 -4.54 -12.26 -24.31
N GLY A 10 -3.27 -12.29 -24.75
CA GLY A 10 -2.82 -11.59 -25.95
C GLY A 10 -2.58 -10.08 -25.79
N VAL A 11 -2.69 -9.54 -24.58
CA VAL A 11 -2.31 -8.15 -24.29
C VAL A 11 -0.83 -8.10 -23.94
N GLU A 12 -0.03 -7.41 -24.76
CA GLU A 12 1.42 -7.23 -24.53
C GLU A 12 1.73 -5.84 -23.97
N GLU A 13 0.91 -4.83 -24.27
CA GLU A 13 1.08 -3.49 -23.77
C GLU A 13 0.65 -3.36 -22.30
N ALA A 14 1.42 -2.60 -21.52
CA ALA A 14 1.06 -2.28 -20.13
C ALA A 14 -0.25 -1.47 -20.07
N TYR A 15 -1.08 -1.77 -19.07
CA TYR A 15 -2.29 -1.01 -18.80
C TYR A 15 -1.97 0.42 -18.35
N THR A 16 -2.86 1.36 -18.68
CA THR A 16 -2.75 2.73 -18.17
C THR A 16 -3.63 2.92 -16.95
N HIS A 17 -3.13 3.61 -15.94
CA HIS A 17 -3.84 3.86 -14.69
C HIS A 17 -4.88 4.98 -14.76
N GLY A 18 -4.79 5.84 -15.78
CA GLY A 18 -5.56 7.09 -15.84
C GLY A 18 -5.28 7.99 -14.63
N SER A 19 -6.27 8.80 -14.23
CA SER A 19 -6.16 9.74 -13.10
C SER A 19 -7.27 9.61 -12.06
N GLY A 20 -8.20 8.66 -12.25
CA GLY A 20 -9.35 8.47 -11.35
C GLY A 20 -9.08 7.53 -10.18
N TYR A 21 -8.16 6.58 -10.34
CA TYR A 21 -7.78 5.63 -9.30
C TYR A 21 -6.62 6.19 -8.46
N GLY A 22 -6.74 6.11 -7.13
CA GLY A 22 -5.68 6.48 -6.20
C GLY A 22 -4.84 5.27 -5.79
N HIS A 23 -5.39 4.45 -4.90
CA HIS A 23 -4.78 3.25 -4.35
C HIS A 23 -5.82 2.43 -3.58
N ILE A 24 -5.49 1.17 -3.28
CA ILE A 24 -6.11 0.43 -2.19
C ILE A 24 -5.28 0.57 -0.93
N ALA A 25 -5.91 0.40 0.22
CA ALA A 25 -5.25 0.44 1.52
C ALA A 25 -5.50 -0.86 2.29
N VAL A 26 -4.46 -1.39 2.94
CA VAL A 26 -4.50 -2.59 3.77
C VAL A 26 -4.07 -2.25 5.19
N ALA A 27 -4.86 -2.69 6.17
CA ALA A 27 -4.62 -2.44 7.58
C ALA A 27 -3.92 -3.62 8.25
N VAL A 28 -2.76 -3.35 8.83
CA VAL A 28 -1.85 -4.35 9.43
C VAL A 28 -1.61 -4.07 10.91
N ASP A 29 -1.35 -5.11 11.70
CA ASP A 29 -1.13 -5.01 13.14
C ASP A 29 0.26 -4.47 13.52
N ASP A 30 1.27 -4.67 12.66
CA ASP A 30 2.63 -4.16 12.84
C ASP A 30 3.18 -3.68 11.50
N LEU A 31 3.17 -2.37 11.29
CA LEU A 31 3.57 -1.76 10.05
C LEU A 31 5.08 -1.88 9.81
N GLU A 32 5.90 -1.77 10.85
CA GLU A 32 7.36 -1.84 10.70
C GLU A 32 7.78 -3.25 10.29
N SER A 33 7.18 -4.28 10.91
CA SER A 33 7.46 -5.66 10.54
C SER A 33 7.06 -5.97 9.09
N GLU A 34 5.91 -5.49 8.62
CA GLU A 34 5.52 -5.67 7.22
C GLU A 34 6.40 -4.86 6.25
N HIS A 35 6.88 -3.67 6.65
CA HIS A 35 7.83 -2.88 5.86
C HIS A 35 9.15 -3.63 5.67
N GLU A 36 9.74 -4.13 6.76
CA GLU A 36 10.98 -4.92 6.74
C GLU A 36 10.83 -6.20 5.91
N LYS A 37 9.70 -6.89 6.06
CA LYS A 37 9.40 -8.10 5.29
C LYS A 37 9.32 -7.82 3.80
N LEU A 38 8.67 -6.74 3.37
CA LEU A 38 8.61 -6.36 1.95
C LEU A 38 9.99 -6.02 1.39
N MET A 39 10.81 -5.27 2.13
CA MET A 39 12.20 -5.03 1.76
C MET A 39 12.99 -6.33 1.62
N GLY A 40 12.83 -7.27 2.56
CA GLY A 40 13.49 -8.58 2.54
C GLY A 40 13.07 -9.47 1.36
N LEU A 41 11.87 -9.24 0.81
CA LEU A 41 11.38 -9.91 -0.40
C LEU A 41 11.83 -9.21 -1.70
N GLY A 42 12.60 -8.12 -1.61
CA GLY A 42 13.11 -7.38 -2.76
C GLY A 42 12.14 -6.33 -3.34
N TYR A 43 11.07 -6.00 -2.61
CA TYR A 43 10.26 -4.84 -2.93
C TYR A 43 10.94 -3.55 -2.44
N GLU A 44 10.51 -2.42 -3.01
CA GLU A 44 11.01 -1.10 -2.66
C GLU A 44 9.89 -0.25 -2.03
N PRO A 45 9.41 -0.59 -0.81
CA PRO A 45 8.43 0.25 -0.13
C PRO A 45 9.04 1.62 0.17
N ALA A 46 8.23 2.67 0.03
CA ALA A 46 8.62 4.02 0.43
C ALA A 46 8.85 4.10 1.95
N ASP A 47 9.50 5.16 2.39
CA ASP A 47 9.72 5.42 3.82
C ASP A 47 8.40 5.47 4.59
N VAL A 48 8.43 4.93 5.80
CA VAL A 48 7.31 5.00 6.74
C VAL A 48 7.04 6.46 7.13
N LYS A 49 5.77 6.84 7.06
CA LYS A 49 5.28 8.17 7.41
C LYS A 49 4.39 8.10 8.63
N GLU A 50 4.59 9.05 9.54
CA GLU A 50 3.75 9.24 10.71
C GLU A 50 3.04 10.59 10.62
N PHE A 51 1.73 10.59 10.81
CA PHE A 51 0.90 11.77 10.80
C PHE A 51 0.38 12.05 12.20
N PHE A 52 0.76 13.22 12.74
CA PHE A 52 0.36 13.67 14.07
C PHE A 52 -0.60 14.85 13.97
N ARG A 53 -1.59 14.89 14.86
CA ARG A 53 -2.46 16.04 15.07
C ARG A 53 -2.58 16.32 16.56
N ASP A 54 -2.32 17.56 16.96
CA ASP A 54 -2.38 17.99 18.36
C ASP A 54 -1.57 17.08 19.30
N GLY A 55 -0.40 16.62 18.83
CA GLY A 55 0.49 15.70 19.57
C GLY A 55 0.07 14.23 19.60
N THR A 56 -1.07 13.87 18.99
CA THR A 56 -1.57 12.50 18.92
C THR A 56 -1.24 11.88 17.56
N LEU A 57 -0.70 10.65 17.56
CA LEU A 57 -0.49 9.88 16.35
C LEU A 57 -1.85 9.51 15.75
N LEU A 58 -2.15 10.01 14.55
CA LEU A 58 -3.40 9.73 13.85
C LEU A 58 -3.28 8.57 12.88
N ALA A 59 -2.16 8.49 12.17
CA ALA A 59 -1.92 7.44 11.19
C ALA A 59 -0.42 7.20 11.05
N LYS A 60 -0.06 5.94 10.80
CA LYS A 60 1.28 5.51 10.45
C LYS A 60 1.14 4.60 9.23
N PHE A 61 1.82 4.91 8.14
CA PHE A 61 1.62 4.22 6.86
C PHE A 61 2.86 4.29 5.96
N PHE A 62 2.94 3.41 4.98
CA PHE A 62 3.86 3.51 3.85
C PHE A 62 3.17 3.07 2.55
N PHE A 63 3.81 3.34 1.42
CA PHE A 63 3.33 2.90 0.12
C PHE A 63 4.31 1.93 -0.53
N VAL A 64 3.79 0.96 -1.28
CA VAL A 64 4.55 0.14 -2.22
C VAL A 64 3.84 0.18 -3.58
N GLN A 65 4.59 0.16 -4.67
CA GLN A 65 4.05 -0.05 -6.01
C GLN A 65 4.17 -1.52 -6.37
N ASP A 66 3.10 -2.09 -6.90
CA ASP A 66 3.13 -3.43 -7.47
C ASP A 66 3.83 -3.43 -8.85
N PRO A 67 4.08 -4.61 -9.46
CA PRO A 67 4.75 -4.69 -10.74
C PRO A 67 4.04 -4.00 -11.91
N ASP A 68 2.71 -3.82 -11.82
CA ASP A 68 1.91 -3.16 -12.84
C ASP A 68 1.85 -1.64 -12.63
N GLY A 69 2.29 -1.14 -11.47
CA GLY A 69 2.36 0.28 -11.12
C GLY A 69 1.25 0.77 -10.20
N TYR A 70 0.37 -0.11 -9.72
CA TYR A 70 -0.67 0.26 -8.77
C TYR A 70 -0.06 0.50 -7.39
N LYS A 71 -0.46 1.61 -6.76
CA LYS A 71 -0.04 1.93 -5.41
C LYS A 71 -0.89 1.18 -4.40
N ILE A 72 -0.23 0.63 -3.39
CA ILE A 72 -0.85 -0.02 -2.23
C ILE A 72 -0.37 0.71 -0.97
N GLU A 73 -1.31 1.21 -0.18
CA GLU A 73 -1.04 1.80 1.13
C GLU A 73 -1.10 0.74 2.21
N PHE A 74 -0.02 0.58 2.96
CA PHE A 74 -0.02 -0.20 4.19
C PHE A 74 -0.21 0.77 5.35
N LEU A 75 -1.21 0.53 6.19
CA LEU A 75 -1.51 1.38 7.34
C LEU A 75 -1.55 0.56 8.65
N GLN A 76 -0.97 1.13 9.69
CA GLN A 76 -1.02 0.57 11.04
C GLN A 76 -2.47 0.60 11.54
N ARG A 77 -2.99 -0.54 12.01
CA ARG A 77 -4.26 -0.59 12.73
C ARG A 77 -4.16 0.29 13.98
N HIS A 78 -4.85 1.42 13.93
CA HIS A 78 -4.89 2.40 15.01
C HIS A 78 -6.14 3.29 14.85
N GLY A 79 -6.69 3.77 15.97
CA GLY A 79 -7.81 4.72 15.98
C GLY A 79 -9.05 4.20 15.23
N ARG A 80 -9.38 4.86 14.11
CA ARG A 80 -10.56 4.55 13.28
C ARG A 80 -10.40 3.29 12.43
N TYR A 81 -9.19 2.76 12.28
CA TYR A 81 -8.85 1.66 11.38
C TYR A 81 -8.73 0.30 12.11
N LEU A 82 -9.53 0.10 13.16
CA LEU A 82 -9.63 -1.16 13.90
C LEU A 82 -10.46 -2.19 13.15
#